data_AF-V4Y859-F1
#
_entry.id   AF-V4Y859-F1
#
_cell.length_a   1.000
_cell.length_b   1.000
_cell.length_c   1.000
_cell.angle_alpha   90.00
_cell.angle_beta   90.00
_cell.angle_gamma   90.00
#
_symmetry.space_group_name_H-M   'P 1'
#
loop_
_entity.id
_entity.type
_entity.pdbx_description
1 polymer ?
#
loop_
_entity_poly.entity_id
_entity_poly.type
_entity_poly.pdbx_seq_one_letter_code
_entity_poly.pdbx_strand_id
1 'polypeptide(L)'
;MRFVPREMDEDDELVKDTLTCLKRIECTEETERYLPGEMRDELYDAWGRARVDIYRQWQEQTDPLNVQPDIRKLFREVGQHLREHWPSDMTEDELRETVSSVEAPWGRRYERELREVYEDESFGPVETSRRIVDKVDELGLQPFEPPDPLPPIQKDEVKLVCWMVVAPDEKDGAGENGPQLMSQVTLDT
;
A
#
# COMPACT_ATOMS: atom_id res chain seq x y z
N MET A 1 14.13 0.11 -1.98
CA MET A 1 15.35 0.00 -1.14
C MET A 1 15.10 -1.06 -0.07
N ARG A 2 16.15 -1.69 0.45
CA ARG A 2 16.07 -2.62 1.60
C ARG A 2 17.19 -2.31 2.57
N PHE A 3 16.83 -2.09 3.82
CA PHE A 3 17.79 -2.01 4.92
C PHE A 3 17.77 -3.33 5.68
N VAL A 4 18.95 -3.92 5.82
CA VAL A 4 19.18 -5.19 6.50
C VAL A 4 19.94 -4.86 7.80
N PRO A 5 19.32 -4.97 8.98
CA PRO A 5 20.02 -4.82 10.25
C PRO A 5 21.17 -5.83 10.35
N ARG A 6 22.26 -5.44 11.01
CA ARG A 6 23.43 -6.30 11.22
C ARG A 6 23.07 -7.52 12.06
N GLU A 7 22.41 -7.26 13.18
CA GLU A 7 21.82 -8.27 14.05
C GLU A 7 20.34 -8.36 13.69
N MET A 8 19.93 -9.53 13.21
CA MET A 8 18.52 -9.86 12.98
C MET A 8 18.26 -11.19 13.66
N ASP A 9 17.28 -11.22 14.54
CA ASP A 9 16.70 -12.46 15.07
C ASP A 9 15.74 -13.09 14.05
N GLU A 10 15.26 -14.30 14.33
CA GLU A 10 14.35 -15.03 13.42
C GLU A 10 13.02 -14.29 13.16
N ASP A 11 12.61 -13.45 14.10
CA ASP A 11 11.36 -12.67 14.03
C ASP A 11 11.55 -11.27 13.41
N ASP A 12 12.79 -10.85 13.12
CA ASP A 12 13.07 -9.52 12.59
C ASP A 12 12.72 -9.41 11.09
N GLU A 13 12.02 -8.34 10.73
CA GLU A 13 11.74 -8.01 9.34
C GLU A 13 12.73 -7.01 8.74
N LEU A 14 13.01 -7.17 7.44
CA LEU A 14 13.74 -6.17 6.68
C LEU A 14 12.97 -4.85 6.66
N VAL A 15 13.67 -3.71 6.77
CA VAL A 15 13.01 -2.42 6.63
C VAL A 15 12.85 -2.10 5.15
N LYS A 16 11.58 -2.00 4.73
CA LYS A 16 11.17 -1.82 3.32
C LYS A 16 10.74 -0.40 2.99
N ASP A 17 10.32 0.35 4.02
CA ASP A 17 9.84 1.72 3.87
C ASP A 17 10.97 2.65 3.42
N THR A 18 10.76 3.30 2.27
CA THR A 18 11.77 4.15 1.64
C THR A 18 12.15 5.33 2.54
N LEU A 19 11.18 6.01 3.16
CA LEU A 19 11.47 7.18 3.98
C LEU A 19 12.28 6.80 5.23
N THR A 20 11.93 5.69 5.86
CA THR A 20 12.67 5.16 7.02
C THR A 20 14.08 4.73 6.62
N CYS A 21 14.27 4.15 5.42
CA CYS A 21 15.61 3.86 4.92
C CYS A 21 16.40 5.15 4.66
N LEU A 22 15.79 6.17 4.05
CA LEU A 22 16.44 7.46 3.75
C LEU A 22 16.88 8.19 5.03
N LYS A 23 16.05 8.18 6.08
CA LYS A 23 16.40 8.76 7.39
C LYS A 23 17.61 8.08 8.05
N ARG A 24 17.85 6.79 7.78
CA ARG A 24 18.99 6.07 8.35
C ARG A 24 20.31 6.37 7.65
N ILE A 25 20.28 6.77 6.39
CA ILE A 25 21.49 7.01 5.58
C ILE A 25 21.89 8.49 5.57
N GLU A 26 21.35 9.28 6.50
CA GLU A 26 21.65 10.70 6.61
C GLU A 26 23.12 10.91 7.00
N CYS A 27 23.83 11.74 6.23
CA CYS A 27 25.23 12.08 6.45
C CYS A 27 25.50 13.51 6.00
N THR A 28 26.62 14.07 6.45
CA THR A 28 27.14 15.37 6.02
C THR A 28 28.38 15.21 5.14
N GLU A 29 28.84 16.28 4.51
CA GLU A 29 30.10 16.28 3.73
C GLU A 29 31.32 15.91 4.58
N GLU A 30 31.23 16.08 5.90
CA GLU A 30 32.31 15.79 6.87
C GLU A 30 32.24 14.36 7.42
N THR A 31 31.21 13.58 7.07
CA THR A 31 31.06 12.21 7.59
C THR A 31 32.16 11.30 7.03
N GLU A 32 32.96 10.72 7.93
CA GLU A 32 34.07 9.85 7.54
C GLU A 32 33.57 8.54 6.90
N ARG A 33 34.27 8.11 5.85
CA ARG A 33 33.99 6.82 5.22
C ARG A 33 34.62 5.69 6.03
N TYR A 34 33.79 4.93 6.72
CA TYR A 34 34.20 3.76 7.49
C TYR A 34 33.60 2.46 6.93
N LEU A 35 34.43 1.44 6.68
CA LEU A 35 33.98 0.09 6.31
C LEU A 35 34.93 -0.96 6.93
N PRO A 36 34.52 -1.58 8.06
CA PRO A 36 35.26 -2.68 8.66
C PRO A 36 35.51 -3.84 7.68
N GLY A 37 36.62 -4.55 7.84
CA GLY A 37 36.94 -5.71 7.00
C GLY A 37 35.93 -6.85 7.14
N GLU A 38 35.46 -7.10 8.37
CA GLU A 38 34.44 -8.10 8.72
C GLU A 38 33.09 -7.87 8.01
N MET A 39 32.73 -6.61 7.75
CA MET A 39 31.49 -6.26 7.05
C MET A 39 31.46 -6.72 5.60
N ARG A 40 32.60 -7.06 4.99
CA ARG A 40 32.64 -7.53 3.59
C ARG A 40 31.99 -8.89 3.43
N ASP A 41 32.15 -9.78 4.40
CA ASP A 41 31.56 -11.12 4.35
C ASP A 41 30.05 -11.03 4.68
N GLU A 42 29.69 -10.23 5.68
CA GLU A 42 28.29 -9.97 6.07
C GLU A 42 27.47 -9.34 4.92
N LEU A 43 28.11 -8.56 4.03
CA LEU A 43 27.45 -7.93 2.89
C LEU A 43 26.82 -8.93 1.92
N TYR A 44 27.48 -10.07 1.66
CA TYR A 44 26.95 -11.08 0.74
C TYR A 44 25.68 -11.73 1.30
N ASP A 45 25.67 -12.00 2.60
CA ASP A 45 24.51 -12.55 3.30
C ASP A 45 23.37 -11.54 3.35
N ALA A 46 23.67 -10.28 3.66
CA ALA A 46 22.70 -9.19 3.63
C ALA A 46 22.07 -9.02 2.23
N TRP A 47 22.90 -9.05 1.18
CA TRP A 47 22.42 -9.05 -0.20
C TRP A 47 21.53 -10.27 -0.49
N GLY A 48 21.92 -11.46 -0.04
CA GLY A 48 21.13 -12.68 -0.18
C GLY A 48 19.71 -12.52 0.41
N ARG A 49 19.61 -11.98 1.62
CA ARG A 49 18.33 -11.69 2.30
C ARG A 49 17.50 -10.67 1.54
N ALA A 50 18.09 -9.52 1.19
CA ALA A 50 17.41 -8.47 0.44
C ALA A 50 16.90 -8.97 -0.93
N ARG A 51 17.70 -9.79 -1.63
CA ARG A 51 17.34 -10.37 -2.92
C ARG A 51 16.16 -11.34 -2.81
N VAL A 52 16.11 -12.18 -1.76
CA VAL A 52 14.96 -13.06 -1.50
C VAL A 52 13.70 -12.25 -1.27
N ASP A 53 13.77 -11.20 -0.46
CA ASP A 53 12.62 -10.37 -0.15
C ASP A 53 12.10 -9.61 -1.39
N ILE A 54 12.99 -9.00 -2.17
CA ILE A 54 12.62 -8.32 -3.43
C ILE A 54 11.98 -9.31 -4.40
N TYR A 55 12.56 -10.49 -4.55
CA TYR A 55 11.99 -11.54 -5.41
C TYR A 55 10.59 -11.94 -4.94
N ARG A 56 10.41 -12.20 -3.64
CA ARG A 56 9.11 -12.56 -3.07
C ARG A 56 8.07 -11.46 -3.30
N GLN A 57 8.41 -10.21 -3.02
CA GLN A 57 7.52 -9.07 -3.27
C GLN A 57 7.12 -8.98 -4.75
N TRP A 58 8.05 -9.22 -5.67
CA TRP A 58 7.75 -9.23 -7.10
C TRP A 58 6.79 -10.36 -7.49
N GLN A 59 7.02 -11.57 -6.96
CA GLN A 59 6.14 -12.71 -7.22
C GLN A 59 4.73 -12.48 -6.69
N GLU A 60 4.59 -11.83 -5.53
CA GLU A 60 3.28 -11.43 -4.99
C GLU A 60 2.51 -10.55 -5.99
N GLN A 61 3.18 -9.62 -6.67
CA GLN A 61 2.58 -8.73 -7.68
C GLN A 61 2.42 -9.37 -9.08
N THR A 62 2.86 -10.61 -9.25
CA THR A 62 2.65 -11.39 -10.48
C THR A 62 1.30 -12.10 -10.47
N ASP A 63 0.71 -12.33 -9.29
CA ASP A 63 -0.61 -12.96 -9.16
C ASP A 63 -1.73 -11.93 -9.38
N PRO A 64 -2.61 -12.11 -10.39
CA PRO A 64 -3.74 -11.20 -10.63
C PRO A 64 -4.66 -11.02 -9.42
N LEU A 65 -4.75 -12.01 -8.53
CA LEU A 65 -5.59 -11.92 -7.34
C LEU A 65 -5.00 -10.98 -6.27
N ASN A 66 -3.67 -10.86 -6.21
CA ASN A 66 -3.01 -9.97 -5.25
C ASN A 66 -3.00 -8.51 -5.73
N VAL A 67 -3.09 -8.30 -7.03
CA VAL A 67 -3.06 -6.97 -7.67
C VAL A 67 -4.47 -6.34 -7.72
N GLN A 68 -5.51 -7.17 -7.65
CA GLN A 68 -6.89 -6.69 -7.59
C GLN A 68 -7.19 -6.02 -6.25
N PRO A 69 -7.80 -4.83 -6.26
CA PRO A 69 -8.14 -4.14 -5.03
C PRO A 69 -9.37 -4.75 -4.36
N ASP A 70 -9.43 -4.68 -3.03
CA ASP A 70 -10.59 -5.17 -2.27
C ASP A 70 -11.75 -4.16 -2.33
N ILE A 71 -12.88 -4.60 -2.89
CA ILE A 71 -14.10 -3.80 -3.03
C ILE A 71 -14.95 -3.94 -1.78
N ARG A 72 -15.21 -2.80 -1.14
CA ARG A 72 -16.03 -2.73 0.08
C ARG A 72 -17.43 -3.30 -0.17
N LYS A 73 -18.00 -3.90 0.87
CA LYS A 73 -19.31 -4.58 0.80
C LYS A 73 -20.43 -3.68 0.26
N LEU A 74 -20.53 -2.44 0.74
CA LEU A 74 -21.57 -1.50 0.30
C LEU A 74 -21.55 -1.31 -1.23
N PHE A 75 -20.38 -1.11 -1.83
CA PHE A 75 -20.29 -0.90 -3.28
C PHE A 75 -20.76 -2.12 -4.08
N ARG A 76 -20.48 -3.34 -3.59
CA ARG A 76 -20.99 -4.58 -4.18
C ARG A 76 -22.52 -4.67 -4.05
N GLU A 77 -23.08 -4.28 -2.91
CA GLU A 77 -24.54 -4.28 -2.69
C GLU A 77 -25.24 -3.25 -3.58
N VAL A 78 -24.68 -2.04 -3.71
CA VAL A 78 -25.19 -1.00 -4.61
C VAL A 78 -25.09 -1.47 -6.07
N GLY A 79 -23.97 -2.05 -6.48
CA GLY A 79 -23.81 -2.63 -7.82
C GLY A 79 -24.80 -3.75 -8.09
N GLN A 80 -25.11 -4.60 -7.10
CA GLN A 80 -26.16 -5.61 -7.21
C GLN A 80 -27.55 -4.98 -7.34
N HIS A 81 -27.87 -3.98 -6.51
CA HIS A 81 -29.14 -3.24 -6.57
C HIS A 81 -29.37 -2.63 -7.94
N LEU A 82 -28.35 -2.00 -8.55
CA LEU A 82 -28.44 -1.43 -9.88
C LEU A 82 -28.79 -2.49 -10.95
N ARG A 83 -28.22 -3.70 -10.85
CA ARG A 83 -28.52 -4.81 -11.77
C ARG A 83 -29.96 -5.33 -11.60
N GLU A 84 -30.49 -5.31 -10.38
CA GLU A 84 -31.84 -5.83 -10.06
C GLU A 84 -32.96 -4.81 -10.33
N HIS A 85 -32.66 -3.52 -10.22
CA HIS A 85 -33.64 -2.43 -10.23
C HIS A 85 -33.28 -1.33 -11.23
N TRP A 86 -32.70 -1.70 -12.38
CA TRP A 86 -32.33 -0.74 -13.42
C TRP A 86 -33.56 -0.05 -14.02
N PRO A 87 -33.56 1.29 -14.17
CA PRO A 87 -34.65 2.01 -14.82
C PRO A 87 -34.81 1.60 -16.28
N SER A 88 -36.03 1.24 -16.70
CA SER A 88 -36.32 0.77 -18.07
C SER A 88 -36.10 1.82 -19.16
N ASP A 89 -36.03 3.09 -18.77
CA ASP A 89 -35.77 4.24 -19.64
C ASP A 89 -34.29 4.47 -19.92
N MET A 90 -33.39 3.78 -19.22
CA MET A 90 -31.94 3.87 -19.40
C MET A 90 -31.39 2.65 -20.16
N THR A 91 -30.22 2.82 -20.78
CA THR A 91 -29.59 1.79 -21.60
C THR A 91 -28.82 0.77 -20.77
N GLU A 92 -28.60 -0.40 -21.35
CA GLU A 92 -27.79 -1.47 -20.76
C GLU A 92 -26.29 -1.11 -20.72
N ASP A 93 -25.81 -0.26 -21.63
CA ASP A 93 -24.41 0.19 -21.63
C ASP A 93 -24.16 1.15 -20.46
N GLU A 94 -25.10 2.07 -20.19
CA GLU A 94 -25.07 2.92 -19.00
C GLU A 94 -25.06 2.08 -17.71
N LEU A 95 -25.87 1.02 -17.64
CA LEU A 95 -25.85 0.09 -16.49
C LEU A 95 -24.45 -0.47 -16.26
N ARG A 96 -23.80 -1.00 -17.31
CA ARG A 96 -22.46 -1.60 -17.21
C ARG A 96 -21.43 -0.58 -16.73
N GLU A 97 -21.47 0.63 -17.29
CA GLU A 97 -20.56 1.71 -16.93
C GLU A 97 -20.77 2.15 -15.48
N THR A 98 -22.01 2.45 -15.07
CA THR A 98 -22.33 2.86 -13.70
C THR A 98 -21.94 1.78 -12.69
N VAL A 99 -22.26 0.50 -12.96
CA VAL A 99 -21.89 -0.61 -12.08
C VAL A 99 -20.37 -0.73 -11.96
N SER A 100 -19.64 -0.63 -13.07
CA SER A 100 -18.18 -0.67 -13.05
C SER A 100 -17.57 0.51 -12.31
N SER A 101 -18.19 1.69 -12.37
CA SER A 101 -17.77 2.88 -11.63
C SER A 101 -18.06 2.76 -10.14
N VAL A 102 -19.20 2.18 -9.75
CA VAL A 102 -19.55 1.98 -8.33
C VAL A 102 -18.67 0.92 -7.69
N GLU A 103 -18.43 -0.19 -8.39
CA GLU A 103 -17.64 -1.32 -7.88
C GLU A 103 -16.11 -1.08 -7.92
N ALA A 104 -15.66 0.13 -8.24
CA ALA A 104 -14.26 0.53 -8.13
C ALA A 104 -13.80 0.69 -6.66
N PRO A 105 -12.48 0.65 -6.38
CA PRO A 105 -11.93 0.59 -5.02
C PRO A 105 -11.90 1.95 -4.31
N TRP A 106 -13.09 2.46 -3.93
CA TRP A 106 -13.22 3.76 -3.32
C TRP A 106 -12.96 3.78 -1.79
N GLY A 107 -12.55 4.95 -1.30
CA GLY A 107 -12.34 5.21 0.12
C GLY A 107 -13.63 5.47 0.92
N ARG A 108 -13.49 5.58 2.25
CA ARG A 108 -14.60 5.79 3.21
C ARG A 108 -15.49 7.01 2.90
N ARG A 109 -14.92 8.03 2.26
CA ARG A 109 -15.63 9.26 1.92
C ARG A 109 -16.77 8.98 0.93
N TYR A 110 -16.46 8.34 -0.20
CA TYR A 110 -17.45 8.00 -1.22
C TYR A 110 -18.45 6.96 -0.73
N GLU A 111 -18.00 6.04 0.13
CA GLU A 111 -18.88 5.07 0.77
C GLU A 111 -19.98 5.73 1.60
N ARG A 112 -19.65 6.80 2.35
CA ARG A 112 -20.65 7.56 3.10
C ARG A 112 -21.67 8.24 2.18
N GLU A 113 -21.18 8.91 1.15
CA GLU A 113 -22.03 9.63 0.19
C GLU A 113 -23.02 8.69 -0.52
N LEU A 114 -22.55 7.51 -0.96
CA LEU A 114 -23.41 6.51 -1.60
C LEU A 114 -24.34 5.82 -0.61
N ARG A 115 -23.90 5.61 0.64
CA ARG A 115 -24.75 5.06 1.70
C ARG A 115 -25.98 5.94 1.96
N GLU A 116 -25.77 7.25 2.06
CA GLU A 116 -26.86 8.21 2.32
C GLU A 116 -27.98 8.10 1.27
N VAL A 117 -27.64 7.80 0.02
CA VAL A 117 -28.63 7.60 -1.05
C VAL A 117 -29.22 6.19 -1.01
N TYR A 118 -28.38 5.17 -0.81
CA TYR A 118 -28.80 3.77 -0.86
C TYR A 118 -29.72 3.37 0.30
N GLU A 119 -29.47 3.91 1.49
CA GLU A 119 -30.25 3.63 2.71
C GLU A 119 -31.46 4.58 2.88
N ASP A 120 -31.71 5.48 1.93
CA ASP A 120 -32.87 6.38 1.99
C ASP A 120 -34.17 5.65 1.61
N GLU A 121 -34.95 5.29 2.62
CA GLU A 121 -36.24 4.60 2.50
C GLU A 121 -37.36 5.46 1.89
N SER A 122 -37.10 6.75 1.63
CA SER A 122 -38.10 7.66 1.02
C SER A 122 -38.41 7.31 -0.44
N PHE A 123 -37.58 6.49 -1.09
CA PHE A 123 -37.67 6.14 -2.50
C PHE A 123 -37.92 4.64 -2.71
N GLY A 124 -38.63 4.32 -3.80
CA GLY A 124 -38.75 2.94 -4.26
C GLY A 124 -37.48 2.49 -4.99
N PRO A 125 -37.27 1.17 -5.20
CA PRO A 125 -36.01 0.61 -5.67
C PRO A 125 -35.47 1.21 -6.98
N VAL A 126 -36.35 1.46 -7.96
CA VAL A 126 -35.97 2.05 -9.26
C VAL A 126 -35.56 3.52 -9.12
N GLU A 127 -36.23 4.26 -8.24
CA GLU A 127 -35.88 5.66 -8.00
C GLU A 127 -34.58 5.79 -7.20
N THR A 128 -34.32 4.86 -6.27
CA THR A 128 -33.01 4.71 -5.63
C THR A 128 -31.91 4.48 -6.67
N SER A 129 -32.13 3.62 -7.68
CA SER A 129 -31.17 3.43 -8.78
C SER A 129 -30.88 4.71 -9.55
N ARG A 130 -31.91 5.51 -9.90
CA ARG A 130 -31.71 6.81 -10.57
C ARG A 130 -30.86 7.76 -9.73
N ARG A 131 -31.14 7.85 -8.43
CA ARG A 131 -30.35 8.70 -7.53
C ARG A 131 -28.92 8.22 -7.36
N ILE A 132 -28.69 6.92 -7.40
CA ILE A 132 -27.34 6.36 -7.39
C ILE A 132 -26.60 6.79 -8.66
N VAL A 133 -27.23 6.71 -9.84
CA VAL A 133 -26.64 7.20 -11.10
C VAL A 133 -26.29 8.69 -10.99
N ASP A 134 -27.24 9.52 -10.58
CA ASP A 134 -27.02 10.96 -10.39
C ASP A 134 -25.85 11.22 -9.42
N LYS A 135 -25.75 10.43 -8.34
CA LYS A 135 -24.69 10.58 -7.35
C LYS A 135 -23.33 10.10 -7.87
N VAL A 136 -23.30 9.04 -8.68
CA VAL A 136 -22.10 8.54 -9.37
C VAL A 136 -21.55 9.63 -10.30
N ASP A 137 -22.43 10.27 -11.07
CA ASP A 137 -22.09 11.37 -11.97
C ASP A 137 -21.64 12.62 -11.21
N GLU A 138 -22.36 13.00 -10.15
CA GLU A 138 -22.01 14.13 -9.27
C GLU A 138 -20.61 13.98 -8.64
N LEU A 139 -20.29 12.76 -8.19
CA LEU A 139 -19.00 12.43 -7.59
C LEU A 139 -17.90 12.23 -8.64
N GLY A 140 -18.26 12.16 -9.92
CA GLY A 140 -17.35 11.88 -11.03
C GLY A 140 -16.66 10.52 -10.91
N LEU A 141 -17.38 9.51 -10.41
CA LEU A 141 -16.81 8.16 -10.30
C LEU A 141 -16.65 7.57 -11.70
N GLN A 142 -15.55 6.88 -11.91
CA GLN A 142 -15.19 6.28 -13.18
C GLN A 142 -14.81 4.81 -12.98
N PRO A 143 -14.95 3.96 -14.01
CA PRO A 143 -14.50 2.58 -13.94
C PRO A 143 -13.02 2.49 -13.56
N PHE A 144 -12.69 1.52 -12.71
CA PHE A 144 -11.32 1.24 -12.35
C PHE A 144 -10.71 0.22 -13.31
N GLU A 145 -9.60 0.60 -13.95
CA GLU A 145 -8.76 -0.34 -14.71
C GLU A 145 -7.71 -0.93 -13.76
N PRO A 146 -7.78 -2.23 -13.42
CA PRO A 146 -6.76 -2.85 -12.60
C PRO A 146 -5.41 -2.82 -13.32
N PRO A 147 -4.30 -2.55 -12.61
CA PRO A 147 -3.00 -2.60 -13.22
C PRO A 147 -2.69 -4.03 -13.66
N ASP A 148 -2.04 -4.18 -14.81
CA ASP A 148 -1.57 -5.47 -15.28
C ASP A 148 -0.61 -6.10 -14.26
N PRO A 149 -0.76 -7.40 -13.95
CA PRO A 149 0.20 -8.11 -13.12
C PRO A 149 1.61 -8.02 -13.71
N LEU A 150 2.62 -7.99 -12.82
CA LEU A 150 4.00 -7.97 -13.27
C LEU A 150 4.35 -9.28 -13.98
N PRO A 151 5.25 -9.26 -15.00
CA PRO A 151 5.73 -10.49 -15.59
C PRO A 151 6.54 -11.30 -14.57
N PRO A 152 6.45 -12.63 -14.57
CA PRO A 152 7.26 -13.46 -13.69
C PRO A 152 8.74 -13.29 -14.04
N ILE A 153 9.57 -13.19 -13.00
CA ILE A 153 11.04 -13.17 -13.12
C ILE A 153 11.63 -14.38 -12.41
N GLN A 154 12.87 -14.73 -12.74
CA GLN A 154 13.72 -15.63 -11.96
C GLN A 154 14.46 -14.85 -10.87
N LYS A 155 14.87 -15.56 -9.81
CA LYS A 155 15.55 -14.92 -8.67
C LYS A 155 16.85 -14.24 -9.09
N ASP A 156 17.57 -14.74 -10.09
CA ASP A 156 18.82 -14.17 -10.62
C ASP A 156 18.63 -12.96 -11.52
N GLU A 157 17.42 -12.66 -11.94
CA GLU A 157 17.10 -11.41 -12.64
C GLU A 157 17.11 -10.20 -11.67
N VAL A 158 17.01 -10.44 -10.35
CA VAL A 158 17.19 -9.40 -9.33
C VAL A 158 18.68 -9.05 -9.20
N LYS A 159 19.07 -7.88 -9.72
CA LYS A 159 20.47 -7.39 -9.74
C LYS A 159 20.69 -6.28 -8.71
N LEU A 160 21.89 -6.25 -8.12
CA LEU A 160 22.33 -5.20 -7.22
C LEU A 160 22.88 -4.02 -8.04
N VAL A 161 22.31 -2.83 -7.85
CA VAL A 161 22.79 -1.59 -8.49
C VAL A 161 23.77 -0.83 -7.59
N CYS A 162 23.41 -0.66 -6.32
CA CYS A 162 24.21 0.07 -5.33
C CYS A 162 23.95 -0.50 -3.94
N TRP A 163 24.97 -0.44 -3.08
CA TRP A 163 24.89 -0.78 -1.66
C TRP A 163 25.68 0.22 -0.83
N MET A 164 25.31 0.33 0.44
CA MET A 164 26.04 1.10 1.44
C MET A 164 25.92 0.42 2.79
N VAL A 165 26.92 0.64 3.63
CA VAL A 165 26.90 0.25 5.04
C VAL A 165 26.65 1.50 5.86
N VAL A 166 25.74 1.39 6.82
CA VAL A 166 25.40 2.46 7.76
C VAL A 166 26.02 2.12 9.10
N ALA A 167 26.94 2.96 9.56
CA ALA A 167 27.52 2.86 10.90
C ALA A 167 26.64 3.59 11.93
N PRO A 168 26.64 3.17 13.21
CA PRO A 168 26.01 3.92 14.27
C PRO A 168 26.71 5.28 14.49
N ASP A 169 25.99 6.25 15.04
CA ASP A 169 26.58 7.53 15.44
C ASP A 169 27.54 7.30 16.64
N GLU A 170 28.76 7.85 16.59
CA GLU A 170 29.79 7.62 17.62
C GLU A 170 29.38 8.11 19.03
N LYS A 171 28.30 8.90 19.13
CA LYS A 171 27.78 9.45 20.38
C LYS A 171 27.24 8.42 21.36
N ASP A 172 27.01 7.17 20.94
CA ASP A 172 26.52 6.10 21.81
C ASP A 172 27.64 5.31 22.52
N GLY A 173 28.93 5.64 22.27
CA GLY A 173 30.09 4.89 22.79
C GLY A 173 30.79 5.48 24.03
N ALA A 174 30.44 6.69 24.47
CA ALA A 174 31.13 7.35 25.59
C ALA A 174 30.18 8.24 26.41
N GLY A 175 29.55 7.69 27.44
CA GLY A 175 28.81 8.51 28.41
C GLY A 175 28.07 7.71 29.48
N GLU A 176 28.64 7.66 30.68
CA GLU A 176 27.82 7.54 31.90
C GLU A 176 26.74 8.65 31.92
N ASN A 177 25.49 8.27 32.24
CA ASN A 177 24.35 9.12 32.63
C ASN A 177 23.68 10.08 31.61
N GLY A 178 22.64 9.57 30.90
CA GLY A 178 21.35 10.25 30.62
C GLY A 178 21.13 10.88 29.24
N PRO A 179 19.87 11.12 28.78
CA PRO A 179 18.57 10.87 29.43
C PRO A 179 17.72 9.76 28.77
N GLN A 180 16.87 9.13 29.58
CA GLN A 180 15.76 8.29 29.16
C GLN A 180 14.88 9.03 28.14
N LEU A 181 14.55 8.36 27.03
CA LEU A 181 13.44 8.77 26.17
C LEU A 181 12.15 8.73 26.99
N MET A 182 11.76 9.91 27.47
CA MET A 182 10.48 10.16 28.12
C MET A 182 9.34 10.00 27.11
N SER A 183 8.43 9.10 27.46
CA SER A 183 6.98 9.29 27.39
C SER A 183 6.37 9.54 26.01
N GLN A 184 5.86 8.46 25.42
CA GLN A 184 4.67 8.53 24.57
C GLN A 184 3.54 9.18 25.39
N VAL A 185 3.15 10.39 25.03
CA VAL A 185 1.87 10.96 25.46
C VAL A 185 0.81 10.33 24.57
N THR A 186 0.09 9.36 25.13
CA THR A 186 -1.24 8.96 24.66
C THR A 186 -2.18 10.14 24.88
N LEU A 187 -2.70 10.71 23.79
CA LEU A 187 -3.85 11.59 23.85
C LEU A 187 -5.10 10.69 23.83
N ASP A 188 -5.59 10.36 25.03
CA ASP A 188 -6.98 9.93 25.21
C ASP A 188 -7.87 11.20 25.23
N THR A 189 -8.97 11.14 24.47
CA THR A 189 -10.09 12.09 24.53
C THR A 189 -11.06 11.68 25.61
#